data_AF-A0A9N8HRP1-F1
#
_entry.id   AF-A0A9N8HRP1-F1
#
_cell.length_a   1.000
_cell.length_b   1.000
_cell.length_c   1.000
_cell.angle_alpha   90.00
_cell.angle_beta   90.00
_cell.angle_gamma   90.00
#
_symmetry.space_group_name_H-M   'P 1'
#
loop_
_entity.id
_entity.type
_entity.pdbx_description
1 polymer ?
#
loop_
_entity_poly.entity_id
_entity_poly.type
_entity_poly.pdbx_seq_one_letter_code
_entity_poly.pdbx_strand_id
1 'polypeptide(L)'
;MSGRARLMNAYRSTKSNWRHSTAAARRRDNNLKTVGFSLLVKGQTPKVEAQEDKKKLPRGRAKKRLQYNRRYVNVVTGMGGKRVGPNSNADKMK
;
A
#
# COMPACT_ATOMS: atom_id res chain seq x y z
N MET A 1 7.55 -11.74 63.42
CA MET A 1 7.29 -11.04 62.13
C MET A 1 5.82 -11.22 61.76
N SER A 2 5.03 -10.15 61.82
CA SER A 2 3.55 -10.19 61.79
C SER A 2 3.01 -10.67 60.43
N GLY A 3 1.99 -11.53 60.44
CA GLY A 3 1.39 -12.13 59.23
C GLY A 3 0.87 -11.11 58.21
N ARG A 4 0.61 -9.88 58.64
CA ARG A 4 0.17 -8.75 57.79
C ARG A 4 1.28 -8.24 56.85
N ALA A 5 2.55 -8.35 57.23
CA ALA A 5 3.68 -8.01 56.37
C ALA A 5 3.89 -9.04 55.24
N ARG A 6 3.57 -10.32 55.50
CA ARG A 6 3.64 -11.39 54.47
C ARG A 6 2.55 -11.22 53.40
N LEU A 7 1.33 -10.87 53.81
CA LEU A 7 0.23 -10.61 52.88
C LEU A 7 0.45 -9.34 52.03
N MET A 8 0.97 -8.27 52.63
CA MET A 8 1.32 -7.04 51.89
C MET A 8 2.47 -7.26 50.89
N ASN A 9 3.47 -8.10 51.21
CA ASN A 9 4.54 -8.44 50.27
C ASN A 9 4.08 -9.33 49.12
N ALA A 10 3.18 -10.30 49.36
CA ALA A 10 2.58 -11.12 48.31
C ALA A 10 1.70 -10.30 47.34
N TYR A 11 0.99 -9.30 47.87
CA TYR A 11 0.21 -8.36 47.05
C TYR A 11 1.10 -7.39 46.26
N ARG A 12 2.25 -6.97 46.81
CA ARG A 12 3.21 -6.09 46.13
C ARG A 12 4.00 -6.82 45.01
N SER A 13 4.32 -8.10 45.21
CA SER A 13 5.02 -8.97 44.25
C SER A 13 4.17 -9.32 43.03
N THR A 14 2.89 -9.62 43.22
CA THR A 14 1.97 -9.95 42.10
C THR A 14 1.63 -8.74 41.24
N LYS A 15 1.54 -7.53 41.83
CA LYS A 15 1.30 -6.27 41.09
C LYS A 15 2.52 -5.74 40.34
N SER A 16 3.74 -5.96 40.86
CA SER A 16 4.97 -5.56 40.15
C SER A 16 5.29 -6.46 38.96
N ASN A 17 4.91 -7.75 38.99
CA ASN A 17 5.07 -8.66 37.86
C ASN A 17 4.17 -8.34 36.67
N TRP A 18 2.97 -7.79 36.89
CA TRP A 18 2.07 -7.35 35.82
C TRP A 18 2.53 -6.06 35.11
N ARG A 19 3.30 -5.21 35.81
CA ARG A 19 3.79 -3.94 35.28
C ARG A 19 5.09 -4.08 34.48
N HIS A 20 5.88 -5.13 34.71
CA HIS A 20 7.13 -5.36 33.99
C HIS A 20 7.02 -6.35 32.83
N SER A 21 5.97 -7.19 32.78
CA SER A 21 5.80 -8.18 31.69
C SER A 21 5.16 -7.61 30.42
N THR A 22 4.53 -6.42 30.46
CA THR A 22 3.72 -5.92 29.33
C THR A 22 4.18 -4.58 28.73
N ALA A 23 5.12 -3.88 29.37
CA ALA A 23 5.63 -2.58 28.89
C ALA A 23 6.99 -2.68 28.16
N ALA A 24 7.85 -3.63 28.50
CA ALA A 24 9.16 -3.80 27.87
C ALA A 24 9.11 -4.52 26.49
N ALA A 25 8.00 -5.19 26.17
CA ALA A 25 7.86 -5.98 24.95
C ALA A 25 7.28 -5.21 23.74
N ARG A 26 6.84 -3.95 23.90
CA ARG A 26 6.11 -3.21 22.86
C ARG A 26 6.89 -2.12 22.12
N ARG A 27 8.19 -1.97 22.38
CA ARG A 27 9.05 -1.00 21.68
C ARG A 27 10.29 -1.67 21.09
N ARG A 28 10.14 -2.76 20.34
CA ARG A 28 11.32 -3.34 19.67
C ARG A 28 11.27 -3.63 18.19
N ASP A 29 10.13 -3.60 17.51
CA ASP A 29 10.15 -3.95 16.08
C ASP A 29 9.37 -2.94 15.26
N ASN A 30 10.01 -1.83 14.88
CA ASN A 30 9.60 -1.07 13.69
C ASN A 30 10.66 -0.11 13.13
N ASN A 31 11.92 -0.13 13.59
CA ASN A 31 12.96 0.61 12.87
C ASN A 31 14.38 0.17 13.24
N LEU A 32 14.82 -0.97 12.71
CA LEU A 32 16.25 -1.17 12.42
C LEU A 32 16.39 -1.63 10.98
N LYS A 33 16.11 -0.71 10.05
CA LYS A 33 16.57 -0.85 8.66
C LYS A 33 17.85 -0.04 8.48
N THR A 34 18.89 -0.42 9.21
CA THR A 34 20.22 0.16 9.11
C THR A 34 20.87 -0.27 7.79
N VAL A 35 21.03 0.71 6.89
CA VAL A 35 22.02 0.82 5.80
C VAL A 35 22.25 -0.45 4.98
N GLY A 36 21.50 -0.61 3.88
CA GLY A 36 21.79 -1.64 2.86
C GLY A 36 20.62 -2.11 1.99
N PHE A 37 19.60 -1.29 1.75
CA PHE A 37 18.34 -1.73 1.14
C PHE A 37 18.10 -1.21 -0.28
N SER A 38 19.02 -1.47 -1.22
CA SER A 38 18.76 -1.21 -2.64
C SER A 38 17.81 -2.24 -3.28
N LEU A 39 17.50 -3.36 -2.60
CA LEU A 39 16.72 -4.47 -3.18
C LEU A 39 15.50 -4.93 -2.35
N LEU A 40 15.32 -4.45 -1.11
CA LEU A 40 14.22 -4.89 -0.22
C LEU A 40 12.83 -4.61 -0.79
N VAL A 41 12.65 -3.44 -1.40
CA VAL A 41 11.34 -3.04 -1.95
C VAL A 41 10.94 -3.96 -3.11
N LYS A 42 11.91 -4.42 -3.92
CA LYS A 42 11.66 -5.29 -5.06
C LYS A 42 11.26 -6.72 -4.67
N GLY A 43 11.70 -7.21 -3.50
CA GLY A 43 11.34 -8.51 -2.96
C GLY A 43 10.04 -8.53 -2.13
N GLN A 44 9.62 -7.37 -1.61
CA GLN A 44 8.37 -7.26 -0.83
C GLN A 44 7.11 -7.19 -1.70
N THR A 45 7.21 -6.66 -2.93
CA THR A 45 6.03 -6.56 -3.81
C THR A 45 5.61 -7.95 -4.32
N PRO A 46 4.32 -8.31 -4.29
CA PRO A 46 3.86 -9.56 -4.87
C PRO A 46 4.23 -9.59 -6.36
N LYS A 47 4.75 -10.73 -6.81
CA LYS A 47 5.10 -10.93 -8.21
C LYS A 47 3.81 -11.04 -9.02
N VAL A 48 3.45 -9.96 -9.71
CA VAL A 48 2.32 -9.94 -10.63
C VAL A 48 2.83 -10.32 -12.02
N GLU A 49 2.32 -11.44 -12.56
CA GLU A 49 2.62 -11.86 -13.92
C GLU A 49 1.94 -10.95 -14.94
N ALA A 50 2.55 -10.83 -16.13
CA ALA A 50 1.96 -10.06 -17.20
C ALA A 50 0.71 -10.79 -17.73
N GLN A 51 -0.44 -10.10 -17.75
CA GLN A 51 -1.66 -10.67 -18.35
C GLN A 51 -1.40 -11.17 -19.78
N GLU A 52 -1.66 -12.45 -20.02
CA GLU A 52 -1.44 -13.13 -21.30
C GLU A 52 -2.42 -12.64 -22.39
N ASP A 53 -3.64 -12.24 -22.00
CA ASP A 53 -4.75 -11.97 -22.93
C ASP A 53 -4.80 -10.55 -23.51
N LYS A 54 -3.68 -9.81 -23.52
CA LYS A 54 -3.67 -8.49 -24.13
C LYS A 54 -3.72 -8.63 -25.65
N LYS A 55 -4.85 -8.24 -26.25
CA LYS A 55 -4.98 -8.12 -27.71
C LYS A 55 -3.78 -7.36 -28.28
N LYS A 56 -3.12 -7.94 -29.28
CA LYS A 56 -1.93 -7.34 -29.90
C LYS A 56 -2.25 -5.93 -30.38
N LEU A 57 -1.50 -4.95 -29.87
CA LEU A 57 -1.63 -3.59 -30.37
C LEU A 57 -1.14 -3.54 -31.82
N PRO A 58 -1.91 -2.94 -32.75
CA PRO A 58 -1.46 -2.81 -34.13
C PRO A 58 -0.22 -1.92 -34.19
N ARG A 59 0.61 -2.15 -35.21
CA ARG A 59 1.85 -1.38 -35.45
C ARG A 59 1.71 -0.49 -36.70
N GLY A 60 2.61 0.49 -36.83
CA GLY A 60 2.70 1.37 -38.01
C GLY A 60 1.43 2.18 -38.30
N ARG A 61 0.99 2.18 -39.55
CA ARG A 61 -0.13 2.98 -40.06
C ARG A 61 -1.45 2.73 -39.32
N ALA A 62 -1.75 1.47 -39.01
CA ALA A 62 -2.97 1.10 -38.29
C ALA A 62 -3.02 1.72 -36.88
N LYS A 63 -1.88 1.76 -36.17
CA LYS A 63 -1.78 2.43 -34.87
C LYS A 63 -2.04 3.94 -34.97
N LYS A 64 -1.47 4.59 -35.99
CA LYS A 64 -1.64 6.03 -36.23
C LYS A 64 -3.09 6.37 -36.57
N ARG A 65 -3.78 5.54 -37.36
CA ARG A 65 -5.22 5.69 -37.63
C ARG A 65 -6.06 5.61 -36.36
N LEU A 66 -5.80 4.62 -35.50
CA LEU A 66 -6.51 4.50 -34.22
C LEU A 66 -6.27 5.70 -33.30
N GLN A 67 -5.03 6.22 -33.24
CA GLN A 67 -4.71 7.41 -32.44
C GLN A 67 -5.41 8.66 -32.96
N TYR A 68 -5.45 8.86 -34.28
CA TYR A 68 -6.14 9.99 -34.90
C TYR A 68 -7.64 9.96 -34.59
N ASN A 69 -8.28 8.81 -34.82
CA ASN A 69 -9.70 8.66 -34.54
C ASN A 69 -10.00 8.93 -33.05
N ARG A 70 -9.19 8.39 -32.14
CA ARG A 70 -9.36 8.59 -30.68
C ARG A 70 -9.09 10.02 -30.19
N ARG A 71 -8.27 10.82 -30.89
CA ARG A 71 -7.89 12.18 -30.45
C ARG A 71 -8.72 13.28 -31.09
N TYR A 72 -9.15 13.08 -32.32
CA TYR A 72 -9.71 14.16 -33.15
C TYR A 72 -11.10 13.86 -33.68
N VAL A 73 -11.37 12.63 -34.13
CA VAL A 73 -12.66 12.29 -34.75
C VAL A 73 -13.72 11.92 -33.72
N ASN A 74 -13.37 11.06 -32.76
CA ASN A 74 -14.31 10.52 -31.79
C ASN A 74 -14.40 11.37 -30.50
N VAL A 75 -13.61 12.45 -30.40
CA VAL A 75 -13.66 13.36 -29.25
C VAL A 75 -14.69 14.44 -29.54
N VAL A 76 -15.97 14.09 -29.43
CA VAL A 76 -17.05 15.08 -29.37
C VAL A 76 -17.23 15.46 -27.90
N THR A 77 -16.53 16.50 -27.46
CA THR A 77 -16.96 17.21 -26.26
C THR A 77 -18.21 17.97 -26.64
N GLY A 78 -19.39 17.51 -26.18
CA GLY A 78 -20.62 18.27 -26.32
C GLY A 78 -20.46 19.70 -25.82
N MET A 79 -21.38 20.59 -26.20
CA MET A 79 -21.35 22.00 -25.77
C MET A 79 -21.23 22.07 -24.23
N GLY A 80 -20.11 22.59 -23.71
CA GLY A 80 -19.83 22.69 -22.27
C GLY A 80 -19.04 21.53 -21.63
N GLY A 81 -18.70 20.46 -22.38
CA GLY A 81 -17.89 19.35 -21.88
C GLY A 81 -16.39 19.66 -21.85
N LYS A 82 -15.74 19.56 -20.69
CA LYS A 82 -14.27 19.71 -20.59
C LYS A 82 -13.59 18.51 -21.24
N ARG A 83 -12.59 18.75 -22.10
CA ARG A 83 -11.74 17.69 -22.66
C ARG A 83 -11.01 16.97 -21.53
N VAL A 84 -11.28 15.68 -21.38
CA VAL A 84 -10.62 14.82 -20.39
C VAL A 84 -9.28 14.33 -20.95
N GLY A 85 -8.25 14.29 -20.11
CA GLY A 85 -6.92 13.79 -20.49
C GLY A 85 -6.95 12.31 -20.88
N PRO A 86 -6.04 11.86 -21.78
CA PRO A 86 -6.06 10.51 -22.36
C PRO A 86 -5.84 9.35 -21.37
N ASN A 87 -5.35 9.64 -20.15
CA ASN A 87 -5.18 8.67 -19.06
C ASN A 87 -5.88 9.14 -17.78
N SER A 88 -7.03 9.81 -17.91
CA SER A 88 -7.86 10.12 -16.76
C SER A 88 -8.58 8.86 -16.29
N ASN A 89 -8.63 8.64 -14.98
CA ASN A 89 -9.48 7.61 -14.37
C ASN A 89 -10.85 8.14 -13.96
N ALA A 90 -11.14 9.43 -14.20
CA ALA A 90 -12.38 10.09 -13.78
C ALA A 90 -13.64 9.41 -14.35
N ASP A 91 -13.57 8.88 -15.58
CA ASP A 91 -14.69 8.20 -16.24
C ASP A 91 -14.78 6.70 -15.91
N LYS A 92 -13.78 6.11 -15.24
CA LYS A 92 -13.76 4.67 -14.91
C LYS A 92 -14.38 4.35 -13.54
N MET A 93 -14.67 5.38 -12.74
CA MET A 93 -15.21 5.24 -11.38
C MET A 93 -16.67 5.74 -11.25
N LYS A 94 -17.32 6.00 -12.39
CA LYS A 94 -18.78 6.17 -12.50
C LYS A 94 -19.38 4.89 -13.02
#